data_AF-A0A7C4NQM5-F1
#
_entry.id   AF-A0A7C4NQM5-F1
#
_cell.length_a   1.000
_cell.length_b   1.000
_cell.length_c   1.000
_cell.angle_alpha   90.00
_cell.angle_beta   90.00
_cell.angle_gamma   90.00
#
_symmetry.space_group_name_H-M   'P 1'
#
loop_
_entity.id
_entity.type
_entity.pdbx_description
1 polymer ?
#
loop_
_entity_poly.entity_id
_entity_poly.type
_entity_poly.pdbx_seq_one_letter_code
_entity_poly.pdbx_strand_id
1 'polypeptide(L)'
;VYPYFKPDARSIPKLSINEKVGIIELRLVEESTKPPGRLSESELLRLMEKDGIGTDATRAEYPKIIIERGYAFKDQKVIKPTELGMNLIRSLREVDLKLVSPQTRRIVEEYMDKITRGEKKYEEALDETLKLYSTLYKQLEAGIDSISSRLAGSIKNA
;
A
#
# COMPACT_ATOMS: atom_id res chain seq x y z
N VAL A 1 -19.74 19.90 -17.79
CA VAL A 1 -18.57 20.56 -17.16
C VAL A 1 -18.46 20.06 -15.72
N TYR A 2 -17.31 19.55 -15.28
CA TYR A 2 -17.13 18.91 -13.96
C TYR A 2 -16.84 19.94 -12.85
N PRO A 3 -17.71 20.08 -11.82
CA PRO A 3 -17.62 21.15 -10.83
C PRO A 3 -16.71 20.82 -9.61
N TYR A 4 -15.77 19.89 -9.75
CA TYR A 4 -14.98 19.36 -8.61
C TYR A 4 -13.77 20.22 -8.23
N PHE A 5 -13.40 21.19 -9.07
CA PHE A 5 -12.30 22.11 -8.81
C PHE A 5 -12.74 23.54 -9.14
N LYS A 6 -12.64 24.44 -8.16
CA LYS A 6 -12.78 25.89 -8.37
C LYS A 6 -11.44 26.53 -8.01
N PRO A 7 -10.68 27.02 -9.00
CA PRO A 7 -9.48 27.78 -8.71
C PRO A 7 -9.85 29.06 -7.94
N ASP A 8 -9.00 29.43 -7.00
CA ASP A 8 -9.19 30.66 -6.23
C ASP A 8 -9.02 31.87 -7.15
N ALA A 9 -10.08 32.66 -7.32
CA ALA A 9 -10.15 33.75 -8.30
C ALA A 9 -9.68 35.09 -7.71
N ARG A 10 -8.72 35.06 -6.79
CA ARG A 10 -8.17 36.29 -6.20
C ARG A 10 -7.31 37.01 -7.23
N SER A 11 -7.77 38.20 -7.63
CA SER A 11 -7.01 39.09 -8.52
C SER A 11 -5.75 39.55 -7.80
N ILE A 12 -4.60 39.25 -8.40
CA ILE A 12 -3.32 39.81 -7.98
C ILE A 12 -3.26 41.27 -8.45
N PRO A 13 -2.79 42.23 -7.64
CA PRO A 13 -2.66 43.62 -8.04
C PRO A 13 -1.65 43.77 -9.19
N LYS A 14 -1.91 44.73 -10.09
CA LYS A 14 -0.98 45.07 -11.18
C LYS A 14 0.23 45.81 -10.58
N LEU A 15 1.43 45.32 -10.85
CA LEU A 15 2.69 45.93 -10.43
C LEU A 15 3.60 46.17 -11.64
N SER A 16 4.41 47.22 -11.58
CA SER A 16 5.41 47.53 -12.60
C SER A 16 6.80 46.99 -12.23
N ILE A 17 7.65 46.75 -13.23
CA ILE A 17 9.05 46.38 -13.00
C ILE A 17 9.72 47.51 -12.19
N ASN A 18 10.41 47.15 -11.10
CA ASN A 18 11.06 48.05 -10.14
C ASN A 18 10.12 48.86 -9.22
N GLU A 19 8.83 48.55 -9.16
CA GLU A 19 7.91 49.14 -8.18
C GLU A 19 8.28 48.72 -6.75
N LYS A 20 8.47 49.70 -5.85
CA LYS A 20 8.81 49.46 -4.44
C LYS A 20 7.54 49.25 -3.64
N VAL A 21 7.45 48.11 -2.95
CA VAL A 21 6.35 47.81 -2.02
C VAL A 21 6.83 47.85 -0.57
N GLY A 22 6.00 48.37 0.33
CA GLY A 22 6.29 48.38 1.77
C GLY A 22 6.02 47.01 2.39
N ILE A 23 6.93 46.53 3.24
CA ILE A 23 6.68 45.33 4.05
C ILE A 23 5.77 45.75 5.21
N ILE A 24 4.53 45.26 5.23
CA ILE A 24 3.55 45.56 6.29
C ILE A 24 3.86 44.75 7.55
N GLU A 25 4.30 43.51 7.40
CA GLU A 25 4.56 42.60 8.52
C GLU A 25 5.67 41.60 8.14
N LEU A 26 6.55 41.30 9.09
CA LEU A 26 7.54 40.23 9.00
C LEU A 26 7.37 39.31 10.19
N ARG A 27 7.08 38.02 9.94
CA ARG A 27 6.93 37.00 10.97
C ARG A 27 7.89 35.84 10.73
N LEU A 28 8.53 35.38 11.80
CA LEU A 28 9.19 34.09 11.84
C LEU A 28 8.15 33.05 12.29
N VAL A 29 7.87 32.06 11.44
CA VAL A 29 6.92 30.98 11.76
C VAL A 29 7.72 29.71 11.99
N GLU A 30 7.61 29.16 13.20
CA GLU A 30 8.12 27.83 13.52
C GLU A 30 7.01 26.81 13.26
N GLU A 31 7.25 25.87 12.34
CA GLU A 31 6.35 24.77 12.04
C GLU A 31 7.03 23.43 12.25
N SER A 32 6.23 22.42 12.56
CA SER A 32 6.69 21.03 12.66
C SER A 32 6.01 20.18 11.60
N THR A 33 6.74 19.20 11.06
CA THR A 33 6.17 18.19 10.17
C THR A 33 5.15 17.35 10.92
N LYS A 34 4.06 16.99 10.26
CA LYS A 34 3.08 16.04 10.79
C LYS A 34 3.42 14.62 10.34
N PRO A 35 3.18 13.59 11.18
CA PRO A 35 3.31 12.22 10.73
C PRO A 35 2.36 11.95 9.54
N PRO A 36 2.72 11.03 8.65
CA PRO A 36 1.85 10.68 7.53
C PRO A 36 0.50 10.15 8.03
N GLY A 37 -0.57 10.51 7.33
CA GLY A 37 -1.90 9.99 7.60
C GLY A 37 -1.97 8.48 7.38
N ARG A 38 -2.99 7.84 7.97
CA ARG A 38 -3.35 6.47 7.60
C ARG A 38 -3.95 6.46 6.20
N LEU A 39 -3.78 5.33 5.50
CA LEU A 39 -4.30 5.17 4.14
C LEU A 39 -5.83 5.14 4.18
N SER A 40 -6.43 5.97 3.33
CA SER A 40 -7.79 5.75 2.85
C SER A 40 -7.84 4.60 1.86
N GLU A 41 -9.05 4.13 1.56
CA GLU A 41 -9.27 3.05 0.59
C GLU A 41 -8.75 3.41 -0.80
N SER A 42 -8.99 4.64 -1.27
CA SER A 42 -8.48 5.11 -2.56
C SER A 42 -6.96 5.26 -2.59
N GLU A 43 -6.34 5.67 -1.48
CA GLU A 43 -4.88 5.73 -1.38
C GLU A 43 -4.24 4.34 -1.38
N LEU A 44 -4.88 3.35 -0.74
CA LEU A 44 -4.47 1.96 -0.80
C LEU A 44 -4.56 1.43 -2.24
N LEU A 45 -5.67 1.65 -2.93
CA LEU A 45 -5.83 1.24 -4.34
C LEU A 45 -4.77 1.88 -5.25
N ARG A 46 -4.50 3.17 -5.06
CA ARG A 46 -3.44 3.88 -5.79
C ARG A 46 -2.05 3.32 -5.49
N LEU A 47 -1.81 2.91 -4.24
CA LEU A 47 -0.54 2.29 -3.87
C LEU A 47 -0.37 0.92 -4.53
N MET A 48 -1.43 0.11 -4.56
CA MET A 48 -1.43 -1.19 -5.24
C MET A 48 -1.17 -1.06 -6.74
N GLU A 49 -1.81 -0.09 -7.39
CA GLU A 49 -1.58 0.24 -8.80
C GLU A 49 -0.14 0.70 -9.05
N LYS A 50 0.37 1.64 -8.25
CA LYS A 50 1.77 2.09 -8.31
C LYS A 50 2.75 0.93 -8.13
N ASP A 51 2.40 -0.02 -7.25
CA ASP A 51 3.20 -1.19 -6.97
C ASP A 51 2.97 -2.34 -7.95
N GLY A 52 2.15 -2.16 -8.99
CA GLY A 52 1.92 -3.17 -10.03
C GLY A 52 1.33 -4.48 -9.49
N ILE A 53 0.47 -4.39 -8.45
CA ILE A 53 -0.19 -5.56 -7.87
C ILE A 53 -1.71 -5.47 -8.01
N GLY A 54 -2.32 -6.56 -8.47
CA GLY A 54 -3.73 -6.61 -8.82
C GLY A 54 -4.03 -5.89 -10.13
N THR A 55 -5.10 -6.32 -10.79
CA THR A 55 -5.66 -5.68 -11.98
C THR A 55 -6.79 -4.72 -11.60
N ASP A 56 -7.25 -3.90 -12.55
CA ASP A 56 -8.37 -2.97 -12.32
C ASP A 56 -9.64 -3.69 -11.84
N ALA A 57 -9.83 -4.95 -12.24
CA ALA A 57 -10.95 -5.78 -11.80
C ALA A 57 -10.81 -6.30 -10.36
N THR A 58 -9.59 -6.63 -9.93
CA THR A 58 -9.37 -7.33 -8.63
C THR A 58 -8.98 -6.39 -7.50
N ARG A 59 -8.38 -5.22 -7.78
CA ARG A 59 -7.84 -4.33 -6.74
C ARG A 59 -8.90 -3.89 -5.73
N ALA A 60 -10.12 -3.61 -6.20
CA ALA A 60 -11.23 -3.15 -5.37
C ALA A 60 -11.69 -4.19 -4.33
N GLU A 61 -11.40 -5.48 -4.54
CA GLU A 61 -11.83 -6.55 -3.64
C GLU A 61 -10.90 -6.72 -2.43
N TYR A 62 -9.60 -6.44 -2.57
CA TYR A 62 -8.64 -6.70 -1.50
C TYR A 62 -8.88 -5.94 -0.19
N PRO A 63 -9.26 -4.63 -0.20
CA PRO A 63 -9.64 -3.93 1.02
C PRO A 63 -10.78 -4.62 1.77
N LYS A 64 -11.78 -5.13 1.04
CA LYS A 64 -12.92 -5.87 1.61
C LYS A 64 -12.45 -7.18 2.23
N ILE A 65 -11.62 -7.94 1.54
CA ILE A 65 -11.10 -9.25 2.01
C ILE A 65 -10.32 -9.10 3.32
N ILE A 66 -9.42 -8.11 3.43
CA ILE A 66 -8.62 -7.94 4.67
C ILE A 66 -9.45 -7.47 5.85
N ILE A 67 -10.56 -6.75 5.60
CA ILE A 67 -11.51 -6.33 6.63
C ILE A 67 -12.38 -7.52 7.07
N GLU A 68 -12.94 -8.27 6.13
CA GLU A 68 -13.75 -9.46 6.43
C GLU A 68 -12.98 -10.53 7.20
N ARG A 69 -11.66 -10.65 6.96
CA ARG A 69 -10.77 -11.56 7.70
C ARG A 69 -10.30 -11.02 9.05
N GLY A 70 -10.68 -9.80 9.44
CA GLY A 70 -10.32 -9.20 10.71
C GLY A 70 -8.86 -8.75 10.82
N TYR A 71 -8.14 -8.58 9.71
CA TYR A 71 -6.77 -8.05 9.72
C TYR A 71 -6.72 -6.52 9.75
N ALA A 72 -7.80 -5.88 9.31
CA ALA A 72 -7.97 -4.44 9.37
C ALA A 72 -9.43 -4.10 9.63
N PHE A 73 -9.68 -2.85 10.01
CA PHE A 73 -11.01 -2.29 10.13
C PHE A 73 -11.04 -0.89 9.52
N LYS A 74 -12.23 -0.46 9.10
CA LYS A 74 -12.46 0.88 8.57
C LYS A 74 -12.83 1.80 9.72
N ASP A 75 -12.06 2.86 9.90
CA ASP A 75 -12.37 3.94 10.83
C ASP A 75 -12.58 5.22 10.04
N GLN A 76 -13.84 5.66 9.95
CA GLN A 76 -14.27 6.74 9.08
C GLN A 76 -13.82 6.53 7.62
N LYS A 77 -12.82 7.30 7.18
CA LYS A 77 -12.28 7.28 5.80
C LYS A 77 -10.96 6.51 5.69
N VAL A 78 -10.40 6.02 6.79
CA VAL A 78 -9.09 5.36 6.81
C VAL A 78 -9.19 3.89 7.16
N ILE A 79 -8.22 3.10 6.70
CA ILE A 79 -8.05 1.69 7.03
C ILE A 79 -6.99 1.59 8.14
N LYS A 80 -7.35 0.91 9.23
CA LYS A 80 -6.47 0.68 10.37
C LYS A 80 -6.24 -0.82 10.56
N PRO A 81 -4.99 -1.27 10.75
CA PRO A 81 -4.72 -2.68 11.02
C PRO A 81 -5.19 -3.05 12.43
N THR A 82 -5.65 -4.29 12.61
CA THR A 82 -5.89 -4.88 13.93
C THR A 82 -4.59 -5.38 14.55
N GLU A 83 -4.59 -5.75 15.83
CA GLU A 83 -3.43 -6.41 16.44
C GLU A 83 -3.08 -7.72 15.71
N LEU A 84 -4.10 -8.51 15.35
CA LEU A 84 -3.94 -9.72 14.56
C LEU A 84 -3.25 -9.42 13.21
N GLY A 85 -3.74 -8.42 12.47
CA GLY A 85 -3.15 -8.05 11.19
C GLY A 85 -1.70 -7.56 11.31
N MET A 86 -1.41 -6.74 12.33
CA MET A 86 -0.05 -6.27 12.60
C MET A 86 0.90 -7.42 12.93
N ASN A 87 0.47 -8.35 13.78
CA ASN A 87 1.30 -9.47 14.21
C ASN A 87 1.47 -10.51 13.10
N LEU A 88 0.47 -10.70 12.24
CA LEU A 88 0.60 -11.50 11.03
C LEU A 88 1.69 -10.95 10.11
N ILE A 89 1.64 -9.66 9.77
CA ILE A 89 2.65 -9.05 8.89
C ILE A 89 4.04 -9.06 9.52
N ARG A 90 4.16 -8.78 10.82
CA ARG A 90 5.46 -8.87 11.54
C ARG A 90 6.04 -10.28 11.48
N SER A 91 5.21 -11.29 11.75
CA SER A 91 5.67 -12.70 11.78
C SER A 91 6.09 -13.17 10.40
N LEU A 92 5.33 -12.85 9.35
CA LEU A 92 5.71 -13.20 7.97
C LEU A 92 6.97 -12.45 7.52
N ARG A 93 7.12 -11.18 7.91
CA ARG A 93 8.29 -10.36 7.57
C ARG A 93 9.59 -10.91 8.16
N GLU A 94 9.54 -11.48 9.36
CA GLU A 94 10.72 -12.08 9.99
C GLU A 94 11.20 -13.36 9.30
N VAL A 95 10.28 -14.09 8.68
CA VAL A 95 10.63 -15.26 7.86
C VAL A 95 11.31 -14.81 6.57
N ASP A 96 10.63 -13.99 5.78
CA ASP A 96 11.18 -13.39 4.57
C ASP A 96 10.39 -12.14 4.20
N LEU A 97 11.09 -11.04 3.90
CA LEU A 97 10.46 -9.80 3.45
C LEU A 97 9.61 -10.03 2.19
N LYS A 98 9.97 -10.97 1.32
CA LYS A 98 9.26 -11.33 0.10
C LYS A 98 7.83 -11.83 0.33
N LEU A 99 7.50 -12.29 1.53
CA LEU A 99 6.13 -12.73 1.89
C LEU A 99 5.17 -11.56 2.09
N VAL A 100 5.68 -10.38 2.47
CA VAL A 100 4.87 -9.19 2.78
C VAL A 100 5.07 -8.05 1.80
N SER A 101 6.10 -8.15 0.96
CA SER A 101 6.47 -7.13 -0.01
C SER A 101 5.72 -7.33 -1.34
N PRO A 102 5.30 -6.26 -2.05
CA PRO A 102 4.57 -6.37 -3.31
C PRO A 102 5.37 -7.03 -4.45
N GLN A 103 6.70 -7.09 -4.35
CA GLN A 103 7.63 -7.54 -5.39
C GLN A 103 7.31 -8.97 -5.87
N THR A 104 7.10 -9.91 -4.95
CA THR A 104 6.79 -11.30 -5.27
C THR A 104 5.50 -11.38 -6.08
N ARG A 105 4.48 -10.61 -5.70
CA ARG A 105 3.21 -10.58 -6.43
C ARG A 105 3.38 -9.93 -7.79
N ARG A 106 4.11 -8.80 -7.87
CA ARG A 106 4.37 -8.10 -9.14
C ARG A 106 5.02 -9.00 -10.17
N ILE A 107 6.00 -9.83 -9.79
CA ILE A 107 6.65 -10.78 -10.71
C ILE A 107 5.61 -11.70 -11.37
N VAL A 108 4.64 -12.19 -10.60
CA VAL A 108 3.57 -13.05 -11.13
C VAL A 108 2.67 -12.28 -12.10
N GLU A 109 2.28 -11.04 -11.76
CA GLU A 109 1.49 -10.19 -12.65
C GLU A 109 2.25 -9.91 -13.97
N GLU A 110 3.53 -9.57 -13.88
CA GLU A 110 4.39 -9.35 -15.06
C GLU A 110 4.51 -10.60 -15.94
N TYR A 111 4.51 -11.80 -15.34
CA TYR A 111 4.52 -13.05 -16.09
C TYR A 111 3.18 -13.29 -16.79
N MET A 112 2.05 -13.02 -16.12
CA MET A 112 0.72 -13.09 -16.73
C MET A 112 0.60 -12.13 -17.92
N ASP A 113 1.14 -10.91 -17.78
CA ASP A 113 1.18 -9.92 -18.86
C ASP A 113 2.05 -10.38 -20.04
N LYS A 114 3.24 -10.94 -19.77
CA LYS A 114 4.13 -11.49 -20.81
C LYS A 114 3.49 -12.66 -21.55
N ILE A 115 2.76 -13.54 -20.85
CA ILE A 115 2.02 -14.64 -21.48
C ILE A 115 0.96 -14.08 -22.42
N THR A 116 0.21 -13.06 -21.98
CA THR A 116 -0.84 -12.43 -22.80
C THR A 116 -0.27 -11.79 -24.08
N ARG A 117 0.96 -11.26 -24.02
CA ARG A 117 1.68 -10.72 -25.20
C ARG A 117 2.42 -11.78 -26.03
N GLY A 118 2.42 -13.05 -25.61
CA GLY A 118 3.18 -14.12 -26.27
C GLY A 118 4.69 -14.05 -26.06
N GLU A 119 5.17 -13.27 -25.09
CA GLU A 119 6.59 -13.04 -24.77
C GLU A 119 7.18 -14.08 -23.82
N LYS A 120 6.33 -14.82 -23.09
CA LYS A 120 6.74 -15.91 -22.18
C LYS A 120 5.77 -17.08 -22.29
N LYS A 121 6.29 -18.31 -22.25
CA LYS A 121 5.45 -19.52 -22.25
C LYS A 121 4.80 -19.72 -20.89
N TYR A 122 3.58 -20.23 -20.90
CA TYR A 122 2.82 -20.52 -19.67
C TYR A 122 3.57 -21.48 -18.74
N GLU A 123 4.13 -22.56 -19.29
CA GLU A 123 4.81 -23.60 -18.51
C GLU A 123 6.06 -23.06 -17.81
N GLU A 124 6.81 -22.19 -18.49
CA GLU A 124 8.00 -21.53 -17.96
C GLU A 124 7.64 -20.57 -16.82
N ALA A 125 6.62 -19.73 -17.03
CA ALA A 125 6.13 -18.83 -15.99
C ALA A 125 5.59 -19.58 -14.76
N LEU A 126 4.89 -20.68 -14.97
CA LEU A 126 4.35 -21.52 -13.92
C LEU A 126 5.47 -22.17 -13.11
N ASP A 127 6.44 -22.80 -13.77
CA ASP A 127 7.58 -23.46 -13.10
C ASP A 127 8.41 -22.48 -12.27
N GLU A 128 8.73 -21.31 -12.81
CA GLU A 128 9.45 -20.27 -12.06
C GLU A 128 8.65 -19.75 -10.86
N THR A 129 7.34 -19.53 -11.02
CA THR A 129 6.47 -19.08 -9.94
C THR A 129 6.38 -20.14 -8.84
N LEU A 130 6.18 -21.40 -9.20
CA LEU A 130 6.12 -22.51 -8.25
C LEU A 130 7.44 -22.68 -7.50
N LYS A 131 8.59 -22.56 -8.16
CA LYS A 131 9.90 -22.57 -7.51
C LYS A 131 10.04 -21.44 -6.50
N LEU A 132 9.65 -20.22 -6.86
CA LEU A 132 9.68 -19.05 -5.97
C LEU A 132 8.81 -19.28 -4.72
N TYR A 133 7.54 -19.66 -4.90
CA TYR A 133 6.63 -19.89 -3.79
C TYR A 133 6.99 -21.13 -2.96
N SER A 134 7.52 -22.19 -3.57
CA SER A 134 7.98 -23.38 -2.85
C SER A 134 9.13 -23.05 -1.89
N THR A 135 10.08 -22.22 -2.31
CA THR A 135 11.15 -21.75 -1.42
C THR A 135 10.60 -20.94 -0.25
N LEU A 136 9.71 -19.98 -0.52
CA LEU A 136 9.08 -19.17 0.53
C LEU A 136 8.26 -20.02 1.50
N TYR A 137 7.54 -21.01 0.99
CA TYR A 137 6.75 -21.94 1.80
C TYR A 137 7.64 -22.77 2.73
N LYS A 138 8.75 -23.32 2.25
CA LYS A 138 9.69 -24.09 3.09
C LYS A 138 10.29 -23.25 4.22
N GLN A 139 10.61 -21.98 3.94
CA GLN A 139 11.09 -21.05 4.98
C GLN A 139 9.99 -20.78 6.02
N LEU A 140 8.75 -20.58 5.57
CA LEU A 140 7.61 -20.37 6.45
C LEU A 140 7.31 -21.59 7.32
N GLU A 141 7.33 -22.78 6.73
CA GLU A 141 7.11 -24.06 7.42
C GLU A 141 8.14 -24.29 8.53
N ALA A 142 9.42 -24.00 8.27
CA ALA A 142 10.48 -24.10 9.27
C ALA A 142 10.27 -23.14 10.47
N GLY A 143 9.54 -22.04 10.27
CA GLY A 143 9.24 -21.05 11.30
C GLY A 143 7.83 -21.15 11.92
N ILE A 144 7.03 -22.17 11.56
CA ILE A 144 5.59 -22.17 11.81
C ILE A 144 5.22 -22.16 13.30
N ASP A 145 6.00 -22.83 14.15
CA ASP A 145 5.76 -22.89 15.59
C ASP A 145 5.93 -21.51 16.24
N SER A 146 6.97 -20.78 15.84
CA SER A 146 7.23 -19.40 16.30
C SER A 146 6.10 -18.46 15.88
N ILE A 147 5.63 -18.58 14.64
CA ILE A 147 4.54 -17.76 14.11
C ILE A 147 3.24 -18.06 14.87
N SER A 148 2.93 -19.35 15.04
CA SER A 148 1.71 -19.80 15.71
C SER A 148 1.63 -19.31 17.15
N SER A 149 2.75 -19.36 17.90
CA SER A 149 2.81 -18.85 19.27
C SER A 149 2.46 -17.36 19.38
N ARG A 150 2.94 -16.54 18.42
CA ARG A 150 2.72 -15.09 18.40
C ARG A 150 1.30 -14.73 17.99
N LEU A 151 0.76 -15.45 17.00
CA LEU A 151 -0.62 -15.25 16.56
C LEU A 151 -1.61 -15.67 17.66
N ALA A 152 -1.36 -16.79 18.36
CA ALA A 152 -2.19 -17.24 19.47
C ALA A 152 -2.28 -16.20 20.60
N GLY A 153 -1.18 -15.50 20.90
CA GLY A 153 -1.18 -14.39 21.86
C GLY A 153 -2.05 -13.20 21.44
N SER A 154 -2.26 -13.01 20.13
CA SER A 154 -3.02 -11.87 19.58
C SER A 154 -4.54 -12.08 19.64
N ILE A 155 -4.99 -13.33 19.64
CA ILE A 155 -6.42 -13.68 19.73
C ILE A 155 -6.93 -13.56 21.18
N LYS A 156 -6.07 -13.80 22.17
CA LYS A 156 -6.45 -13.72 23.59
C LYS A 156 -6.68 -12.30 24.11
N ASN A 157 -6.21 -11.29 23.37
CA ASN A 157 -6.30 -9.87 23.73
C ASN A 157 -7.33 -9.10 22.88
N ALA A 158 -8.08 -9.79 22.01
CA ALA A 158 -9.14 -9.23 21.16
C ALA A 158 -10.53 -9.53 21.75
#